data_AF-A0A3D4VTY0-F1
#
_entry.id   AF-A0A3D4VTY0-F1
#
_cell.length_a   1.000
_cell.length_b   1.000
_cell.length_c   1.000
_cell.angle_alpha   90.00
_cell.angle_beta   90.00
_cell.angle_gamma   90.00
#
_symmetry.space_group_name_H-M   'P 1'
#
loop_
_entity.id
_entity.type
_entity.pdbx_description
1 polymer ?
#
loop_
_entity_poly.entity_id
_entity_poly.type
_entity_poly.pdbx_seq_one_letter_code
_entity_poly.pdbx_strand_id
1 'polypeptide(L)'
;MRNYQRKKNREPLPHAVYMQVRYKIIDYDRLKRERLCILHGSAAPPDGMPRGNKTSNPTEQKAIKLAYIDKELEAIEQSAIEIMGIMSNKVHDEFNSIKAYWSYDYFNYMHIRRSDTDNGPSRRTWNYFKDEFSKKIAERLKIF
;
A
#
# COMPACT_ATOMS: atom_id res chain seq x y z
N MET A 1 -20.68 9.17 -12.42
CA MET A 1 -20.55 9.59 -11.00
C MET A 1 -19.56 10.76 -10.94
N ARG A 2 -19.98 11.95 -10.49
CA ARG A 2 -19.16 13.18 -10.50
C ARG A 2 -18.25 13.19 -9.27
N ASN A 3 -16.93 13.21 -9.47
CA ASN A 3 -15.94 13.25 -8.39
C ASN A 3 -15.97 14.63 -7.71
N TYR A 4 -16.74 14.74 -6.62
CA TYR A 4 -16.74 15.94 -5.78
C TYR A 4 -15.42 16.04 -5.01
N GLN A 5 -14.67 17.12 -5.21
CA GLN A 5 -13.47 17.46 -4.44
C GLN A 5 -13.70 18.78 -3.68
N ARG A 6 -13.44 18.79 -2.37
CA ARG A 6 -13.71 19.95 -1.49
C ARG A 6 -12.46 20.83 -1.37
N LYS A 7 -12.53 22.07 -1.86
CA LYS A 7 -11.55 23.14 -1.59
C LYS A 7 -11.74 23.65 -0.16
N LYS A 8 -10.85 23.31 0.80
CA LYS A 8 -10.45 24.33 1.79
C LYS A 8 -9.10 24.08 2.48
N ASN A 9 -8.77 22.89 2.98
CA ASN A 9 -7.57 22.73 3.83
C ASN A 9 -6.63 21.54 3.50
N ARG A 10 -6.81 20.85 2.36
CA ARG A 10 -5.89 19.82 1.87
C ARG A 10 -5.96 19.79 0.36
N GLU A 11 -4.84 20.01 -0.31
CA GLU A 11 -4.77 19.73 -1.73
C GLU A 11 -4.87 18.21 -1.93
N PRO A 12 -5.88 17.72 -2.67
CA PRO A 12 -5.97 16.31 -2.98
C PRO A 12 -4.78 15.92 -3.85
N LEU A 13 -4.32 14.66 -3.72
CA LEU A 13 -3.33 14.14 -4.65
C LEU A 13 -3.81 14.30 -6.10
N PRO A 14 -2.93 14.68 -7.04
CA PRO A 14 -3.25 14.61 -8.46
C PRO A 14 -3.77 13.21 -8.80
N HIS A 15 -4.80 13.13 -9.64
CA HIS A 15 -5.49 11.87 -9.92
C HIS A 15 -4.51 10.77 -10.39
N ALA A 16 -3.54 11.13 -11.24
CA ALA A 16 -2.50 10.21 -11.70
C ALA A 16 -1.67 9.63 -10.55
N VAL A 17 -1.26 10.46 -9.58
CA VAL A 17 -0.48 10.04 -8.40
C VAL A 17 -1.32 9.12 -7.52
N TYR A 18 -2.57 9.47 -7.27
CA TYR A 18 -3.50 8.62 -6.52
C TYR A 18 -3.66 7.24 -7.17
N MET A 19 -3.81 7.19 -8.51
CA MET A 19 -3.93 5.92 -9.22
C MET A 19 -2.65 5.08 -9.15
N GLN A 20 -1.48 5.70 -9.25
CA GLN A 20 -0.20 5.00 -9.07
C GLN A 20 -0.11 4.37 -7.67
N VAL A 21 -0.44 5.12 -6.61
CA VAL A 21 -0.47 4.58 -5.25
C VAL A 21 -1.48 3.44 -5.13
N ARG A 22 -2.69 3.64 -5.65
CA ARG A 22 -3.75 2.62 -5.59
C ARG A 22 -3.28 1.30 -6.20
N TYR A 23 -2.60 1.33 -7.34
CA TYR A 23 -2.06 0.11 -7.96
C TYR A 23 -0.96 -0.54 -7.13
N LYS A 24 -0.08 0.24 -6.49
CA LYS A 24 0.92 -0.29 -5.56
C LYS A 24 0.29 -0.99 -4.36
N ILE A 25 -0.80 -0.45 -3.81
CA ILE A 25 -1.53 -1.09 -2.71
C ILE A 25 -2.22 -2.39 -3.19
N ILE A 26 -2.74 -2.43 -4.42
CA ILE A 26 -3.30 -3.67 -5.01
C ILE A 26 -2.23 -4.74 -5.13
N ASP A 27 -1.05 -4.34 -5.59
CA ASP A 27 0.08 -5.23 -5.83
C ASP A 27 0.77 -5.69 -4.54
N TYR A 28 0.41 -5.16 -3.37
CA TYR A 28 1.07 -5.43 -2.10
C TYR A 28 1.31 -6.93 -1.82
N ASP A 29 0.28 -7.76 -1.94
CA ASP A 29 0.40 -9.21 -1.71
C ASP A 29 1.19 -9.94 -2.80
N ARG A 30 1.18 -9.41 -4.03
CA ARG A 30 2.01 -9.91 -5.13
C ARG A 30 3.48 -9.59 -4.87
N LEU A 31 3.78 -8.35 -4.46
CA LEU A 31 5.13 -7.86 -4.12
C LEU A 31 5.73 -8.63 -2.94
N LYS A 32 4.94 -8.92 -1.90
CA LYS A 32 5.39 -9.78 -0.78
C LYS A 32 5.81 -11.17 -1.25
N ARG A 33 4.98 -11.81 -2.07
CA ARG A 33 5.29 -13.14 -2.63
C ARG A 33 6.52 -13.07 -3.52
N GLU A 34 6.61 -12.06 -4.36
CA GLU A 34 7.76 -11.85 -5.26
C GLU A 34 9.07 -11.64 -4.49
N ARG A 35 9.05 -10.86 -3.41
CA ARG A 35 10.18 -10.70 -2.48
C ARG A 35 10.66 -12.05 -1.94
N LEU A 36 9.74 -12.87 -1.43
CA LEU A 36 10.05 -14.21 -0.91
C LEU A 36 10.60 -15.14 -2.01
N CYS A 37 10.02 -15.09 -3.21
CA CYS A 37 10.51 -15.85 -4.36
C CYS A 37 11.93 -15.43 -4.77
N ILE A 38 12.30 -14.15 -4.67
CA ILE A 38 13.67 -13.70 -4.98
C ILE A 38 14.65 -14.17 -3.91
N LEU A 39 14.27 -14.09 -2.63
CA LEU A 39 15.11 -14.47 -1.49
C LEU A 39 15.34 -15.98 -1.40
N HIS A 40 14.30 -16.78 -1.64
CA HIS A 40 14.35 -18.23 -1.47
C HIS A 40 14.41 -19.00 -2.81
N GLY A 41 14.27 -18.31 -3.94
CA GLY A 41 14.29 -18.93 -5.26
C GLY A 41 15.71 -19.35 -5.66
N SER A 42 15.91 -20.66 -5.81
CA SER A 42 17.10 -21.23 -6.41
C SER A 42 17.13 -20.97 -7.93
N ALA A 43 18.32 -21.05 -8.53
CA ALA A 43 18.44 -21.02 -9.98
C ALA A 43 17.71 -22.23 -10.58
N ALA A 44 17.04 -22.03 -11.73
CA ALA A 44 16.46 -23.14 -12.47
C ALA A 44 17.58 -24.16 -12.81
N PRO A 45 17.28 -25.48 -12.78
CA PRO A 45 18.24 -26.49 -13.22
C PRO A 45 18.75 -26.16 -14.63
N PRO A 46 20.04 -26.38 -14.91
CA PRO A 46 20.57 -26.16 -16.26
C PRO A 46 19.82 -27.05 -17.26
N ASP A 47 19.22 -26.41 -18.27
CA ASP A 47 18.41 -27.00 -19.34
C ASP A 47 19.24 -27.73 -20.42
N GLY A 48 20.57 -27.80 -20.25
CA GLY A 48 21.50 -28.43 -21.17
C GLY A 48 21.72 -27.67 -22.48
N MET A 49 21.05 -26.53 -22.70
CA MET A 49 21.22 -25.74 -23.91
C MET A 49 22.36 -24.72 -23.74
N PRO A 50 23.25 -24.54 -24.75
CA PRO A 50 24.30 -23.53 -24.68
C PRO A 50 23.67 -22.14 -24.64
N ARG A 51 23.84 -21.44 -23.51
CA ARG A 51 23.42 -20.05 -23.36
C ARG A 51 24.43 -19.16 -24.06
N GLY A 52 23.97 -18.37 -25.03
CA GLY A 52 24.83 -17.46 -25.80
C GLY A 52 25.68 -16.52 -24.93
N ASN A 53 26.80 -16.06 -25.48
CA ASN A 53 27.92 -15.31 -24.87
C ASN A 53 27.62 -14.00 -24.12
N LYS A 54 26.39 -13.75 -23.66
CA LYS A 54 26.08 -12.59 -22.81
C LYS A 54 26.39 -12.92 -21.36
N THR A 55 27.41 -12.28 -20.82
CA THR A 55 27.71 -12.23 -19.38
C THR A 55 26.62 -11.45 -18.65
N SER A 56 25.46 -12.07 -18.41
CA SER A 56 24.44 -11.49 -17.52
C SER A 56 24.87 -11.68 -16.07
N ASN A 57 24.78 -10.66 -15.23
CA ASN A 57 24.94 -10.78 -13.79
C ASN A 57 23.56 -10.96 -13.12
N PRO A 58 23.04 -12.20 -13.01
CA PRO A 58 21.71 -12.46 -12.46
C PRO A 58 21.58 -12.03 -11.01
N THR A 59 22.68 -12.02 -10.25
CA THR A 59 22.71 -11.59 -8.85
C THR A 59 22.42 -10.10 -8.73
N GLU A 60 23.08 -9.28 -9.55
CA GLU A 60 22.85 -7.84 -9.59
C GLU A 60 21.42 -7.50 -10.01
N GLN A 61 20.89 -8.17 -11.04
CA GLN A 61 19.50 -7.97 -11.47
C GLN A 61 18.50 -8.33 -10.37
N LYS A 62 18.74 -9.43 -9.64
CA LYS A 62 17.92 -9.81 -8.48
C LYS A 62 18.01 -8.75 -7.37
N ALA A 63 19.20 -8.24 -7.07
CA ALA A 63 19.41 -7.23 -6.04
C ALA A 63 18.69 -5.90 -6.38
N ILE A 64 18.80 -5.43 -7.62
CA ILE A 64 18.10 -4.21 -8.09
C ILE A 64 16.58 -4.38 -7.95
N LYS A 65 16.07 -5.54 -8.40
CA LYS A 65 14.63 -5.85 -8.31
C LYS A 65 14.16 -5.93 -6.86
N LEU A 66 14.93 -6.58 -5.98
CA LEU A 66 14.61 -6.69 -4.57
C LEU A 66 14.58 -5.31 -3.89
N ALA A 67 15.56 -4.46 -4.16
CA ALA A 67 15.61 -3.10 -3.62
C ALA A 67 14.40 -2.25 -4.03
N TYR A 68 13.91 -2.41 -5.28
CA TYR A 68 12.69 -1.75 -5.73
C TYR A 68 11.46 -2.25 -4.96
N ILE A 69 11.28 -3.57 -4.85
CA ILE A 69 10.16 -4.19 -4.14
C ILE A 69 10.16 -3.80 -2.66
N ASP A 70 11.32 -3.85 -2.01
CA ASP A 70 11.48 -3.50 -0.60
C ASP A 70 11.10 -2.04 -0.36
N LYS A 71 11.53 -1.11 -1.23
CA LYS A 71 11.14 0.30 -1.14
C LYS A 71 9.63 0.49 -1.23
N GLU A 72 8.94 -0.24 -2.11
CA GLU A 72 7.49 -0.14 -2.25
C GLU A 72 6.75 -0.70 -1.04
N LEU A 73 7.16 -1.87 -0.56
CA LEU A 73 6.58 -2.51 0.62
C LEU A 73 6.79 -1.66 1.87
N GLU A 74 8.01 -1.15 2.09
CA GLU A 74 8.34 -0.30 3.22
C GLU A 74 7.49 0.98 3.22
N ALA A 75 7.32 1.63 2.05
CA ALA A 75 6.50 2.83 1.95
C ALA A 75 5.03 2.55 2.36
N ILE A 76 4.48 1.40 1.96
CA ILE A 76 3.12 0.99 2.32
C ILE A 76 3.02 0.66 3.82
N GLU A 77 3.94 -0.14 4.34
CA GLU A 77 3.93 -0.63 5.72
C GLU A 77 4.15 0.50 6.72
N GLN A 78 5.12 1.38 6.48
CA GLN A 78 5.37 2.52 7.35
C GLN A 78 4.21 3.53 7.33
N SER A 79 3.58 3.72 6.16
CA SER A 79 2.36 4.55 6.09
C SER A 79 1.20 3.92 6.85
N ALA A 80 1.09 2.58 6.84
CA ALA A 80 0.03 1.86 7.53
C ALA A 80 0.19 1.97 9.05
N ILE A 81 1.43 1.84 9.55
CA ILE A 81 1.80 2.04 10.96
C ILE A 81 1.48 3.47 11.40
N GLU A 82 1.87 4.47 10.62
CA GLU A 82 1.62 5.87 10.95
C GLU A 82 0.13 6.18 11.04
N ILE A 83 -0.65 5.71 10.07
CA ILE A 83 -2.11 5.88 10.05
C ILE A 83 -2.78 5.16 11.23
N MET A 84 -2.31 3.97 11.59
CA MET A 84 -2.78 3.26 12.77
C MET A 84 -2.48 4.06 14.04
N GLY A 85 -1.29 4.66 14.17
CA GLY A 85 -0.95 5.55 15.29
C GLY A 85 -1.91 6.74 15.41
N ILE A 86 -2.26 7.37 14.28
CA ILE A 86 -3.22 8.49 14.22
C ILE A 86 -4.63 8.07 14.64
N MET A 87 -5.03 6.82 14.35
CA MET A 87 -6.38 6.33 14.59
C MET A 87 -6.54 5.48 15.85
N SER A 88 -5.45 5.19 16.57
CA SER A 88 -5.40 4.26 17.71
C SER A 88 -6.50 4.47 18.76
N ASN A 89 -6.90 5.72 19.03
CA ASN A 89 -7.95 6.04 19.99
C ASN A 89 -9.41 5.96 19.45
N LYS A 90 -9.57 5.59 18.17
CA LYS A 90 -10.84 5.51 17.46
C LYS A 90 -11.13 4.11 16.93
N VAL A 91 -10.14 3.24 16.86
CA VAL A 91 -10.26 1.91 16.27
C VAL A 91 -9.78 0.83 17.24
N HIS A 92 -10.24 -0.40 17.05
CA HIS A 92 -9.75 -1.54 17.80
C HIS A 92 -8.30 -1.88 17.44
N ASP A 93 -7.56 -2.52 18.36
CA ASP A 93 -6.14 -2.84 18.22
C ASP A 93 -5.81 -3.67 16.98
N GLU A 94 -6.75 -4.48 16.49
CA GLU A 94 -6.59 -5.32 15.29
C GLU A 94 -6.80 -4.54 13.97
N PHE A 95 -6.91 -3.21 14.02
CA PHE A 95 -7.18 -2.40 12.84
C PHE A 95 -6.05 -2.51 11.80
N ASN A 96 -6.41 -2.97 10.61
CA ASN A 96 -5.51 -3.10 9.48
C ASN A 96 -5.79 -1.99 8.44
N SER A 97 -4.89 -1.01 8.35
CA SER A 97 -4.99 0.12 7.41
C SER A 97 -5.12 -0.32 5.94
N ILE A 98 -4.43 -1.39 5.53
CA ILE A 98 -4.48 -1.88 4.14
C ILE A 98 -5.85 -2.50 3.85
N LYS A 99 -6.38 -3.33 4.74
CA LYS A 99 -7.72 -3.91 4.60
C LYS A 99 -8.81 -2.83 4.64
N ALA A 100 -8.67 -1.87 5.54
CA ALA A 100 -9.56 -0.73 5.64
C ALA A 100 -9.56 0.16 4.40
N TYR A 101 -8.46 0.24 3.65
CA TYR A 101 -8.41 0.97 2.37
C TYR A 101 -9.39 0.42 1.33
N TRP A 102 -9.63 -0.89 1.36
CA TRP A 102 -10.47 -1.60 0.39
C TRP A 102 -11.92 -1.76 0.82
N SER A 103 -12.19 -1.89 2.11
CA SER A 103 -13.52 -2.17 2.62
C SER A 103 -13.99 -1.10 3.59
N TYR A 104 -15.02 -0.36 3.18
CA TYR A 104 -15.76 0.55 4.06
C TYR A 104 -16.36 -0.19 5.25
N ASP A 105 -16.90 -1.39 5.02
CA ASP A 105 -17.56 -2.17 6.08
C ASP A 105 -16.54 -2.58 7.16
N TYR A 106 -15.35 -3.04 6.75
CA TYR A 106 -14.27 -3.30 7.69
C TYR A 106 -13.82 -2.02 8.41
N PHE A 107 -13.61 -0.92 7.68
CA PHE A 107 -13.24 0.35 8.29
C PHE A 107 -14.29 0.80 9.33
N ASN A 108 -15.57 0.72 9.00
CA ASN A 108 -16.67 1.12 9.88
C ASN A 108 -16.79 0.18 11.09
N TYR A 109 -16.73 -1.14 10.88
CA TYR A 109 -16.81 -2.15 11.93
C TYR A 109 -15.68 -2.01 12.96
N MET A 110 -14.47 -1.71 12.50
CA MET A 110 -13.30 -1.60 13.38
C MET A 110 -13.25 -0.31 14.20
N HIS A 111 -14.20 0.61 14.05
CA HIS A 111 -14.26 1.82 14.88
C HIS A 111 -14.98 1.58 16.20
N ILE A 112 -14.36 2.03 17.29
CA ILE A 112 -14.90 2.00 18.65
C ILE A 112 -16.17 2.85 18.69
N ARG A 113 -17.28 2.24 19.12
CA ARG A 113 -18.57 2.93 19.30
C ARG A 113 -18.66 3.58 20.66
N ARG A 114 -19.12 4.83 20.70
CA ARG A 114 -19.20 5.63 21.94
C ARG A 114 -20.61 5.74 22.53
N SER A 115 -21.64 5.28 21.82
CA SER A 115 -23.01 5.19 22.34
C SER A 115 -23.87 4.23 21.52
N ASP A 116 -25.03 3.93 22.08
CA ASP A 116 -26.15 3.13 21.60
C ASP A 116 -26.80 3.66 20.29
N THR A 117 -26.47 4.88 19.84
CA THR A 117 -26.93 5.47 18.56
C THR A 117 -25.81 5.66 17.53
N ASP A 118 -24.62 5.09 17.77
CA ASP A 118 -23.43 5.37 16.98
C ASP A 118 -23.40 4.61 15.64
N ASN A 119 -23.85 5.28 14.58
CA ASN A 119 -23.81 4.79 13.19
C ASN A 119 -22.37 4.61 12.64
N GLY A 120 -21.34 4.98 13.41
CA GLY A 120 -19.95 4.80 13.04
C GLY A 120 -19.50 5.79 11.98
N PRO A 121 -18.26 5.67 11.50
CA PRO A 121 -17.72 6.65 10.58
C PRO A 121 -18.41 6.54 9.21
N SER A 122 -18.79 7.71 8.68
CA SER A 122 -19.39 7.81 7.34
C SER A 122 -18.44 7.43 6.22
N ARG A 123 -18.98 7.12 5.02
CA ARG A 123 -18.17 6.95 3.79
C ARG A 123 -17.28 8.14 3.47
N ARG A 124 -17.69 9.34 3.87
CA ARG A 124 -16.88 10.54 3.69
C ARG A 124 -15.64 10.51 4.57
N THR A 125 -15.77 10.07 5.82
CA THR A 125 -14.63 9.84 6.73
C THR A 125 -13.70 8.77 6.18
N TRP A 126 -14.26 7.69 5.63
CA TRP A 126 -13.48 6.66 4.97
C TRP A 126 -12.68 7.18 3.77
N ASN A 127 -13.28 8.02 2.92
CA ASN A 127 -12.56 8.66 1.81
C ASN A 127 -11.42 9.54 2.31
N TYR A 128 -11.60 10.27 3.42
CA TYR A 128 -10.50 11.05 4.01
C TYR A 128 -9.36 10.18 4.52
N PHE A 129 -9.68 9.05 5.14
CA PHE A 129 -8.68 8.06 5.51
C PHE A 129 -7.92 7.55 4.28
N LYS A 130 -8.61 7.23 3.18
CA LYS A 130 -7.98 6.78 1.94
C LYS A 130 -7.08 7.83 1.30
N ASP A 131 -7.53 9.07 1.26
CA ASP A 131 -6.74 10.20 0.73
C ASP A 131 -5.46 10.39 1.55
N GLU A 132 -5.57 10.33 2.88
CA GLU A 132 -4.42 10.46 3.78
C GLU A 132 -3.44 9.32 3.68
N PHE A 133 -3.96 8.09 3.66
CA PHE A 133 -3.11 6.92 3.52
C PHE A 133 -2.37 6.95 2.17
N SER A 134 -3.08 7.33 1.10
CA SER A 134 -2.48 7.45 -0.23
C SER A 134 -1.40 8.53 -0.28
N LYS A 135 -1.65 9.68 0.38
CA LYS A 135 -0.70 10.80 0.45
C LYS A 135 0.59 10.39 1.16
N LYS A 136 0.49 9.72 2.31
CA LYS A 136 1.65 9.24 3.07
C LYS A 136 2.51 8.25 2.29
N ILE A 137 1.88 7.38 1.50
CA ILE A 137 2.59 6.45 0.61
C ILE A 137 3.29 7.23 -0.50
N ALA A 138 2.58 8.17 -1.13
CA ALA A 138 3.12 8.96 -2.23
C ALA A 138 4.33 9.82 -1.79
N GLU A 139 4.29 10.38 -0.58
CA GLU A 139 5.40 11.17 0.01
C GLU A 139 6.64 10.28 0.21
N ARG A 140 6.45 9.08 0.77
CA ARG A 140 7.56 8.11 0.97
C ARG A 140 8.15 7.62 -0.34
N LEU A 141 7.32 7.47 -1.37
CA LEU A 141 7.77 7.06 -2.70
C LEU A 141 8.35 8.20 -3.53
N LYS A 142 8.18 9.46 -3.10
CA LYS A 142 8.61 10.67 -3.81
C LYS A 142 8.04 10.75 -5.23
N ILE A 143 6.74 10.48 -5.36
CA ILE A 143 6.02 10.48 -6.65
C ILE A 143 5.21 11.76 -6.92
N PHE A 144 5.35 12.77 -6.06
CA PHE A 144 4.84 14.14 -6.25
C PHE A 144 5.60 15.13 -5.38
#